data_AF-A0A373INR7-F1
#
_entry.id   AF-A0A373INR7-F1
#
_cell.length_a   1.000
_cell.length_b   1.000
_cell.length_c   1.000
_cell.angle_alpha   90.00
_cell.angle_beta   90.00
_cell.angle_gamma   90.00
#
_symmetry.space_group_name_H-M   'P 1'
#
loop_
_entity.id
_entity.type
_entity.pdbx_description
1 polymer ?
#
loop_
_entity_poly.entity_id
_entity_poly.type
_entity_poly.pdbx_seq_one_letter_code
_entity_poly.pdbx_strand_id
1 'polypeptide(L)'
;MKCYKCGHELNLLEDERYCPKCGYPVNPYKDEAEKELHSFALDMDMKTVCVNGVRFDTVKAFSLNCVDRKCTLTVTKDDIYKAKF
;
A
#
# COMPACT_ATOMS: atom_id res chain seq x y z
N MET A 1 -5.14 21.48 -3.10
CA MET A 1 -3.72 21.01 -3.19
C MET A 1 -3.28 21.00 -4.64
N LYS A 2 -2.00 20.77 -4.98
CA LYS A 2 -1.59 20.62 -6.40
C LYS A 2 -1.23 19.17 -6.69
N CYS A 3 -1.55 18.69 -7.90
CA CYS A 3 -1.15 17.37 -8.36
C CYS A 3 0.38 17.27 -8.39
N TYR A 4 0.95 16.29 -7.68
CA TYR A 4 2.40 16.09 -7.62
C TYR A 4 3.06 15.80 -8.97
N LYS A 5 2.29 15.27 -9.94
CA LYS A 5 2.81 14.93 -11.26
C LYS A 5 2.74 16.09 -12.26
N CYS A 6 1.61 16.80 -12.31
CA CYS A 6 1.36 17.79 -13.38
C CYS A 6 1.13 19.23 -12.89
N GLY A 7 1.22 19.47 -11.57
CA GLY A 7 1.07 20.79 -10.96
C GLY A 7 -0.34 21.38 -11.03
N HIS A 8 -1.32 20.64 -11.58
CA HIS A 8 -2.71 21.08 -11.66
C HIS A 8 -3.30 21.31 -10.27
N GLU A 9 -4.06 22.39 -10.13
CA GLU A 9 -4.74 22.71 -8.88
C GLU A 9 -5.94 21.76 -8.68
N LEU A 10 -5.93 21.07 -7.56
CA LEU A 10 -6.91 20.06 -7.17
C LEU A 10 -7.85 20.68 -6.13
N ASN A 11 -9.12 20.77 -6.51
CA ASN A 11 -10.22 21.09 -5.61
C ASN A 11 -10.67 19.78 -4.96
N LEU A 12 -10.06 19.46 -3.82
CA LEU A 12 -10.31 18.23 -3.08
C LEU A 12 -11.74 18.20 -2.53
N LEU A 13 -12.72 17.85 -3.36
CA LEU A 13 -13.94 17.23 -2.86
C LEU A 13 -13.54 15.87 -2.29
N GLU A 14 -14.12 15.47 -1.16
CA GLU A 14 -13.65 14.35 -0.32
C GLU A 14 -13.54 12.99 -1.06
N ASP A 15 -14.11 12.88 -2.27
CA ASP A 15 -14.18 11.67 -3.09
C ASP A 15 -13.24 11.64 -4.34
N GLU A 16 -12.47 12.70 -4.63
CA GLU A 16 -11.59 12.70 -5.82
C GLU A 16 -10.30 11.89 -5.61
N ARG A 17 -10.33 10.62 -6.05
CA ARG A 17 -9.18 9.70 -5.94
C ARG A 17 -8.06 9.97 -6.96
N TYR A 18 -8.38 10.57 -8.11
CA TYR A 18 -7.46 10.76 -9.23
C TYR A 18 -7.50 12.19 -9.79
N CYS A 19 -6.35 12.67 -10.27
CA CYS A 19 -6.23 14.00 -10.83
C CYS A 19 -7.00 14.07 -12.14
N PRO A 20 -7.97 14.99 -12.30
CA PRO A 20 -8.82 15.05 -13.49
C PRO A 20 -8.03 15.39 -14.76
N LYS A 21 -6.86 16.03 -14.63
CA LYS A 21 -6.03 16.43 -15.77
C LYS A 21 -5.11 15.33 -16.30
N CYS A 22 -4.59 14.47 -15.42
CA CYS A 22 -3.53 13.52 -15.81
C CYS A 22 -3.73 12.10 -15.30
N GLY A 23 -4.83 11.82 -14.59
CA GLY A 23 -5.16 10.52 -14.03
C GLY A 23 -4.26 10.08 -12.86
N TYR A 24 -3.30 10.91 -12.42
CA TYR A 24 -2.42 10.55 -11.32
C TYR A 24 -3.20 10.51 -9.99
N PRO A 25 -3.05 9.45 -9.16
CA PRO A 25 -3.73 9.39 -7.87
C PRO A 25 -3.43 10.63 -7.03
N VAL A 26 -4.47 11.31 -6.59
CA VAL A 26 -4.32 12.57 -5.82
C VAL A 26 -3.81 12.27 -4.41
N ASN A 27 -4.19 11.11 -3.89
CA ASN A 27 -3.70 10.61 -2.64
C ASN A 27 -3.36 9.11 -2.78
N PRO A 28 -2.17 8.77 -3.29
CA PRO A 28 -1.77 7.37 -3.50
C PRO A 28 -1.67 6.57 -2.19
N TYR A 29 -1.76 7.22 -1.03
CA TYR A 29 -1.64 6.60 0.29
C TYR A 29 -2.94 6.62 1.12
N LYS A 30 -4.06 7.16 0.60
CA LYS A 30 -5.29 7.31 1.41
C LYS A 30 -6.16 6.06 1.57
N ASP A 31 -5.91 5.00 0.80
CA ASP A 31 -6.76 3.79 0.78
C ASP A 31 -6.20 2.59 1.58
N GLU A 32 -5.12 2.77 2.35
CA GLU A 32 -4.81 1.85 3.45
C GLU A 32 -4.66 2.69 4.73
N ALA A 33 -5.78 2.91 5.44
CA ALA A 33 -5.71 3.32 6.83
C ALA A 33 -4.70 2.40 7.54
N GLU A 34 -3.65 2.97 8.13
CA GLU A 34 -2.63 2.20 8.85
C GLU A 34 -3.35 1.21 9.79
N LYS A 35 -3.27 -0.08 9.48
CA LYS A 35 -3.88 -1.12 10.30
C LYS A 35 -2.92 -1.43 11.44
N GLU A 36 -3.44 -1.51 12.66
CA GLU A 36 -2.65 -1.94 13.80
C GLU A 36 -2.02 -3.31 13.54
N LEU A 37 -0.70 -3.37 13.71
CA LEU A 37 0.07 -4.60 13.55
C LEU A 37 -0.01 -5.44 14.83
N HIS A 38 -0.73 -6.57 14.75
CA HIS A 38 -0.89 -7.53 15.84
C HIS A 38 0.06 -8.72 15.70
N SER A 39 0.25 -9.20 14.47
CA SER A 39 1.13 -10.35 14.20
C SER A 39 1.78 -10.26 12.82
N PHE A 40 3.01 -10.76 12.75
CA PHE A 40 3.80 -10.89 11.53
C PHE A 40 4.54 -12.22 11.55
N ALA A 41 4.46 -12.97 10.46
CA ALA A 41 5.22 -14.21 10.28
C ALA A 41 5.74 -14.31 8.83
N LEU A 42 6.97 -14.78 8.70
CA LEU A 42 7.58 -15.15 7.42
C LEU A 42 7.68 -16.67 7.37
N ASP A 43 7.00 -17.27 6.40
CA ASP A 43 7.11 -18.69 6.10
C ASP A 43 8.06 -18.85 4.91
N MET A 44 9.27 -19.34 5.19
CA MET A 44 10.32 -19.52 4.19
C MET A 44 10.08 -20.72 3.26
N ASP A 45 9.38 -21.75 3.76
CA ASP A 45 9.10 -22.96 2.99
C ASP A 45 8.03 -22.69 1.93
N MET A 46 6.98 -21.97 2.32
CA MET A 46 5.93 -21.52 1.41
C MET A 46 6.30 -20.23 0.66
N LYS A 47 7.38 -19.55 1.06
CA LYS A 47 7.79 -18.22 0.56
C LYS A 47 6.67 -17.18 0.70
N THR A 48 6.01 -17.15 1.85
CA THR A 48 4.87 -16.27 2.11
C THR A 48 5.05 -15.41 3.34
N VAL A 49 4.37 -14.27 3.34
CA VAL A 49 4.28 -13.38 4.49
C VAL A 49 2.85 -13.38 5.02
N CYS A 50 2.69 -13.55 6.32
CA CYS A 50 1.42 -13.44 7.00
C CYS A 50 1.41 -12.19 7.90
N VAL A 51 0.42 -11.32 7.73
CA VAL A 51 0.21 -10.12 8.56
C VAL A 51 -1.18 -10.16 9.14
N ASN A 52 -1.31 -10.11 10.47
CA ASN A 52 -2.59 -10.19 11.19
C ASN A 52 -3.44 -11.41 10.73
N GLY A 53 -2.80 -12.55 10.47
CA GLY A 53 -3.46 -13.76 9.96
C GLY A 53 -3.80 -13.77 8.47
N VAL A 54 -3.55 -12.68 7.74
CA VAL A 54 -3.75 -12.60 6.28
C VAL A 54 -2.46 -12.99 5.57
N ARG A 55 -2.55 -13.99 4.68
CA ARG A 55 -1.45 -14.50 3.87
C ARG A 55 -1.27 -13.69 2.59
N PHE A 56 -0.01 -13.39 2.26
CA PHE A 56 0.41 -12.73 1.03
C PHE A 56 1.45 -13.59 0.30
N ASP A 57 1.08 -14.06 -0.89
CA ASP A 57 1.92 -14.91 -1.75
C ASP A 57 2.77 -14.11 -2.75
N THR A 58 2.51 -12.80 -2.89
CA THR A 58 3.12 -11.93 -3.92
C THR A 58 4.08 -10.90 -3.34
N VAL A 59 4.66 -11.19 -2.17
CA VAL A 59 5.54 -10.25 -1.48
C VAL A 59 6.91 -10.21 -2.15
N LYS A 60 7.32 -9.02 -2.58
CA LYS A 60 8.64 -8.76 -3.13
C LYS A 60 9.65 -8.36 -2.06
N ALA A 61 9.21 -7.57 -1.09
CA ALA A 61 10.01 -7.11 0.02
C ALA A 61 9.12 -6.78 1.22
N PHE A 62 9.68 -6.86 2.41
CA PHE A 62 9.08 -6.29 3.62
C PHE A 62 10.16 -5.63 4.46
N SER A 63 9.76 -4.66 5.30
CA SER A 63 10.63 -4.07 6.32
C SER A 63 9.86 -3.92 7.63
N LEU A 64 10.49 -4.31 8.73
CA LEU A 64 9.98 -4.09 10.08
C LEU A 64 10.91 -3.11 10.77
N ASN A 65 10.43 -1.89 11.00
CA ASN A 65 11.19 -0.83 11.67
C ASN A 65 10.60 -0.54 13.04
N CYS A 66 11.40 -0.65 14.10
CA CYS A 66 10.95 -0.42 15.48
C CYS A 66 11.71 0.76 16.10
N VAL A 67 11.00 1.86 16.39
CA VAL A 67 11.53 3.07 17.02
C VAL A 67 10.63 3.43 18.20
N ASP A 68 11.21 3.70 19.37
CA ASP A 68 10.47 4.12 20.58
C ASP A 68 9.25 3.24 20.92
N ARG A 69 9.44 1.91 20.90
CA ARG A 69 8.39 0.88 21.14
C ARG A 69 7.24 0.87 20.13
N LYS A 70 7.34 1.63 19.04
CA LYS A 70 6.43 1.54 17.90
C LYS A 70 7.11 0.77 16.79
N CYS A 71 6.45 -0.27 16.30
CA CYS A 71 6.92 -1.04 15.15
C CYS A 71 6.01 -0.78 13.95
N THR A 72 6.63 -0.46 12.82
CA THR A 72 5.96 -0.28 11.54
C THR A 72 6.40 -1.41 10.62
N LEU A 73 5.44 -2.18 10.11
CA LEU A 73 5.67 -3.16 9.06
C LEU A 73 5.23 -2.58 7.73
N THR A 74 6.15 -2.50 6.77
CA THR A 74 5.84 -2.17 5.38
C THR A 74 5.99 -3.43 4.54
N VAL A 75 4.97 -3.75 3.73
CA VAL A 75 5.00 -4.91 2.81
C VAL A 75 4.79 -4.42 1.39
N THR A 76 5.75 -4.70 0.52
CA THR A 76 5.67 -4.41 -0.91
C THR A 76 5.25 -5.66 -1.67
N LYS A 77 4.14 -5.57 -2.42
CA LYS A 77 3.54 -6.67 -3.17
C LYS A 77 3.54 -6.35 -4.66
N ASP A 78 3.61 -7.36 -5.50
CA ASP A 78 3.36 -7.21 -6.93
C ASP A 78 1.86 -7.29 -7.23
N ASP A 79 1.39 -6.40 -8.12
CA ASP A 79 0.05 -6.49 -8.70
C ASP A 79 0.02 -7.62 -9.73
N ILE A 80 -0.88 -8.59 -9.57
CA ILE A 80 -1.08 -9.64 -10.58
C ILE A 80 -2.28 -9.29 -11.46
N TYR A 81 -2.03 -9.13 -12.75
CA TYR A 81 -3.08 -9.03 -13.78
C TYR A 81 -3.19 -10.37 -14.52
N LYS A 82 -4.39 -10.96 -14.56
CA LYS A 82 -4.67 -12.19 -15.32
C LYS A 82 -5.76 -11.90 -16.35
N ALA A 83 -5.50 -12.19 -17.62
CA ALA A 83 -6.54 -12.23 -18.63
C ALA A 83 -7.20 -13.62 -18.65
N LYS A 84 -8.52 -13.66 -18.80
CA LYS A 84 -9.25 -14.89 -19.13
C LYS A 84 -9.55 -14.87 -20.63
N PHE A 85 -9.20 -15.95 -21.32
CA PHE A 85 -9.61 -16.20 -22.71
C PHE A 85 -10.79 -17.17 -22.70
#